data_AF-A0A661WMD2-F1
#
_entry.id   AF-A0A661WMD2-F1
#
_cell.length_a   1.000
_cell.length_b   1.000
_cell.length_c   1.000
_cell.angle_alpha   90.00
_cell.angle_beta   90.00
_cell.angle_gamma   90.00
#
_symmetry.space_group_name_H-M   'P 1'
#
loop_
_entity.id
_entity.type
_entity.pdbx_description
1 polymer ?
#
loop_
_entity_poly.entity_id
_entity_poly.type
_entity_poly.pdbx_seq_one_letter_code
_entity_poly.pdbx_strand_id
1 'polypeptide(L)'
;MTTYSDNLRIPHLDQNVAQPEVPENTAKNIIDSILSNVYILQTVDANDITISHTDSVVDSTDWQSFMIEIRDSGAYLTDAINVNLPDNPRPYVFKNSTSYSVNFKTTGGTGVTLTAGSNAYCFSDGVNIVRLEFAATGAGADFLTLNDTPISYTGSELKIASVNSSGNALVFTDSPMIWKGAWVDATYILNDVVRDGAWTMIANTETTDRAAPQNIGDVLDAIDPNASPTTGSNMSTVKMVHRYTMTKSGYLKSISLRAPSWTSDSVTKATLVNISSGESETIDDPVLSTEDEWVTVTIGTAIAVVGNIYEIWFEYYNSTSASNISGEWNSELSSGDPSSKAVAIDVMTNPTRVAFSHTDIGNNGHATELDAVAIGSIITVMETNDNTRSFTCEVSAISTAPASSTTYTVINVQNGAEDVRDGMACACDIDIPIAVASDYTLFADLWDTPAGFATITSELWYDGVQQADVNDGYGINLAFQEASVSPDWDLMALSSEGVGGGGSSFGDVLVGVTIQNYGEVLNAIAGTSGAQDIDLSFGNVVTLTVTGAMTLTFTTIHDNTSFTLLVTDAGANITWPTIKWEGGVEPTWSSAGDDLVTFTKIGSVWIGGALIGVA
;
A
#
# COMPACT_ATOMS: atom_id res chain seq x y z
N MET A 1 -48.38 -35.56 -81.19
CA MET A 1 -47.28 -34.76 -80.63
C MET A 1 -47.53 -34.62 -79.15
N THR A 2 -46.95 -35.50 -78.35
CA THR A 2 -46.98 -35.42 -76.89
C THR A 2 -45.72 -34.69 -76.44
N THR A 3 -45.90 -33.55 -75.78
CA THR A 3 -44.86 -32.74 -75.14
C THR A 3 -44.26 -33.52 -73.97
N TYR A 4 -42.95 -33.76 -74.01
CA TYR A 4 -42.18 -34.40 -72.95
C TYR A 4 -41.84 -33.38 -71.84
N SER A 5 -41.60 -33.85 -70.62
CA SER A 5 -40.95 -33.03 -69.60
C SER A 5 -39.43 -33.06 -69.84
N ASP A 6 -38.76 -31.91 -69.79
CA ASP A 6 -37.31 -31.80 -70.07
C ASP A 6 -36.42 -32.40 -68.96
N ASN A 7 -37.00 -32.99 -67.92
CA ASN A 7 -36.28 -33.33 -66.70
C ASN A 7 -35.61 -34.72 -66.72
N LEU A 8 -35.96 -35.61 -67.67
CA LEU A 8 -35.34 -36.95 -67.74
C LEU A 8 -35.04 -37.41 -69.16
N ARG A 9 -33.78 -37.29 -69.55
CA ARG A 9 -33.25 -37.89 -70.79
C ARG A 9 -32.26 -38.99 -70.40
N ILE A 10 -32.73 -40.24 -70.30
CA ILE A 10 -31.89 -41.42 -70.02
C ILE A 10 -31.67 -42.18 -71.34
N PRO A 11 -30.51 -42.06 -72.00
CA PRO A 11 -30.28 -42.58 -73.36
C PRO A 11 -30.38 -44.11 -73.50
N HIS A 12 -30.28 -44.85 -72.40
CA HIS A 12 -30.35 -46.32 -72.39
C HIS A 12 -31.79 -46.86 -72.43
N LEU A 13 -32.79 -46.06 -72.04
CA LEU A 13 -34.21 -46.44 -72.16
C LEU A 13 -34.69 -46.40 -73.62
N ASP A 14 -34.20 -45.41 -74.38
CA ASP A 14 -34.50 -45.24 -75.81
C ASP A 14 -33.92 -46.37 -76.69
N GLN A 15 -33.04 -47.22 -76.14
CA GLN A 15 -32.44 -48.37 -76.84
C GLN A 15 -33.23 -49.68 -76.65
N ASN A 16 -34.19 -49.73 -75.73
CA ASN A 16 -34.94 -50.96 -75.40
C ASN A 16 -36.24 -51.12 -76.22
N VAL A 17 -36.16 -50.85 -77.53
CA VAL A 17 -37.34 -50.80 -78.42
C VAL A 17 -37.71 -52.18 -78.99
N ALA A 18 -36.78 -53.15 -78.95
CA ALA A 18 -36.97 -54.40 -79.67
C ALA A 18 -37.80 -55.46 -78.91
N GLN A 19 -37.71 -55.56 -77.57
CA GLN A 19 -38.59 -56.39 -76.72
C GLN A 19 -38.59 -55.90 -75.25
N PRO A 20 -39.38 -54.87 -74.91
CA PRO A 20 -39.45 -54.39 -73.54
C PRO A 20 -40.39 -55.25 -72.68
N GLU A 21 -39.91 -55.75 -71.53
CA GLU A 21 -40.78 -56.32 -70.49
C GLU A 21 -41.70 -55.25 -69.87
N VAL A 22 -41.31 -53.98 -69.96
CA VAL A 22 -42.09 -52.80 -69.55
C VAL A 22 -41.90 -51.70 -70.61
N PRO A 23 -42.95 -51.21 -71.29
CA PRO A 23 -42.83 -50.17 -72.31
C PRO A 23 -42.06 -48.94 -71.79
N GLU A 24 -41.23 -48.34 -72.64
CA GLU A 24 -40.38 -47.18 -72.30
C GLU A 24 -41.15 -46.05 -71.60
N ASN A 25 -42.39 -45.80 -72.03
CA ASN A 25 -43.28 -44.81 -71.40
C ASN A 25 -43.66 -45.19 -69.96
N THR A 26 -43.89 -46.47 -69.68
CA THR A 26 -44.21 -46.95 -68.33
C THR A 26 -42.99 -46.82 -67.42
N ALA A 27 -41.79 -47.14 -67.90
CA ALA A 27 -40.57 -46.97 -67.12
C ALA A 27 -40.26 -45.49 -66.82
N LYS A 28 -40.44 -44.60 -67.81
CA LYS A 28 -40.26 -43.15 -67.62
C LYS A 28 -41.30 -42.58 -66.64
N ASN A 29 -42.56 -43.01 -66.73
CA ASN A 29 -43.60 -42.60 -65.78
C ASN A 29 -43.32 -43.09 -64.35
N ILE A 30 -42.80 -44.32 -64.18
CA ILE A 30 -42.40 -44.85 -62.86
C ILE A 30 -41.21 -44.06 -62.30
N ILE A 31 -40.24 -43.68 -63.13
CA ILE A 31 -39.09 -42.91 -62.67
C ILE A 31 -39.50 -41.46 -62.34
N ASP A 32 -40.36 -40.83 -63.15
CA ASP A 32 -40.90 -39.51 -62.86
C ASP A 32 -41.77 -39.50 -61.59
N SER A 33 -42.53 -40.57 -61.31
CA SER A 33 -43.30 -40.69 -60.07
C SER A 33 -42.40 -40.90 -58.85
N ILE A 34 -41.34 -41.71 -58.97
CA ILE A 34 -40.33 -41.90 -57.93
C ILE A 34 -39.56 -40.60 -57.64
N LEU A 35 -39.20 -39.84 -58.67
CA LEU A 35 -38.40 -38.62 -58.55
C LEU A 35 -39.22 -37.41 -58.09
N SER A 36 -40.49 -37.34 -58.47
CA SER A 36 -41.38 -36.28 -57.99
C SER A 36 -41.77 -36.50 -56.52
N ASN A 37 -41.88 -37.76 -56.05
CA ASN A 37 -42.15 -38.18 -54.66
C ASN A 37 -43.29 -37.41 -53.96
N VAL A 38 -44.15 -36.82 -54.78
CA VAL A 38 -45.27 -35.96 -54.44
C VAL A 38 -46.47 -36.55 -55.13
N TYR A 39 -47.38 -37.09 -54.33
CA TYR A 39 -48.68 -37.47 -54.82
C TYR A 39 -49.60 -36.26 -54.80
N ILE A 40 -49.95 -35.76 -55.98
CA ILE A 40 -50.96 -34.71 -56.14
C ILE A 40 -52.28 -35.38 -56.37
N LEU A 41 -53.13 -35.38 -55.35
CA LEU A 41 -54.50 -35.83 -55.50
C LEU A 41 -55.36 -34.64 -55.90
N GLN A 42 -55.73 -34.61 -57.19
CA GLN A 42 -56.72 -33.68 -57.72
C GLN A 42 -58.09 -34.35 -57.61
N THR A 43 -58.92 -33.91 -56.67
CA THR A 43 -60.20 -34.57 -56.38
C THR A 43 -61.17 -34.43 -57.55
N VAL A 44 -61.78 -35.56 -57.94
CA VAL A 44 -62.84 -35.61 -58.96
C VAL A 44 -64.24 -35.64 -58.35
N ASP A 45 -64.41 -36.02 -57.07
CA ASP A 45 -65.70 -36.08 -56.36
C ASP A 45 -65.56 -35.79 -54.84
N ALA A 46 -66.64 -35.30 -54.20
CA ALA A 46 -66.71 -34.83 -52.80
C ALA A 46 -66.64 -35.91 -51.69
N ASN A 47 -66.11 -37.11 -51.98
CA ASN A 47 -66.11 -38.23 -51.04
C ASN A 47 -64.76 -38.39 -50.31
N ASP A 48 -64.79 -39.06 -49.16
CA ASP A 48 -63.57 -39.50 -48.46
C ASP A 48 -62.69 -40.34 -49.39
N ILE A 49 -61.38 -40.08 -49.36
CA ILE A 49 -60.39 -40.75 -50.20
C ILE A 49 -59.68 -41.82 -49.38
N THR A 50 -59.48 -42.99 -49.96
CA THR A 50 -58.67 -44.05 -49.36
C THR A 50 -57.49 -44.36 -50.27
N ILE A 51 -56.29 -44.10 -49.78
CA ILE A 51 -55.03 -44.51 -50.41
C ILE A 51 -54.69 -45.87 -49.80
N SER A 52 -54.80 -46.95 -50.59
CA SER A 52 -54.54 -48.31 -50.11
C SER A 52 -53.42 -48.98 -50.91
N HIS A 53 -52.87 -50.05 -50.33
CA HIS A 53 -51.85 -50.88 -50.98
C HIS A 53 -52.45 -51.96 -51.90
N THR A 54 -53.78 -52.06 -51.97
CA THR A 54 -54.51 -53.17 -52.63
C THR A 54 -55.53 -52.71 -53.65
N ASP A 55 -55.75 -51.41 -53.84
CA ASP A 55 -56.74 -50.95 -54.80
C ASP A 55 -56.25 -51.11 -56.24
N SER A 56 -57.15 -51.56 -57.10
CA SER A 56 -56.90 -51.83 -58.52
C SER A 56 -57.25 -50.64 -59.42
N VAL A 57 -57.79 -49.57 -58.84
CA VAL A 57 -58.35 -48.41 -59.55
C VAL A 57 -57.40 -47.19 -59.51
N VAL A 58 -56.37 -47.22 -58.65
CA VAL A 58 -55.37 -46.15 -58.49
C VAL A 58 -53.98 -46.77 -58.65
N ASP A 59 -53.03 -46.04 -59.24
CA ASP A 59 -51.73 -46.61 -59.61
C ASP A 59 -51.05 -47.22 -58.37
N SER A 60 -50.58 -48.47 -58.48
CA SER A 60 -50.26 -49.35 -57.32
C SER A 60 -49.10 -48.89 -56.42
N THR A 61 -48.60 -47.68 -56.66
CA THR A 61 -47.45 -47.05 -55.99
C THR A 61 -47.79 -45.72 -55.32
N ASP A 62 -49.02 -45.20 -55.43
CA ASP A 62 -49.40 -43.92 -54.81
C ASP A 62 -49.22 -43.92 -53.29
N TRP A 63 -49.47 -45.07 -52.67
CA TRP A 63 -49.20 -45.31 -51.27
C TRP A 63 -47.72 -45.20 -50.92
N GLN A 64 -46.77 -45.05 -51.83
CA GLN A 64 -45.33 -44.93 -51.53
C GLN A 64 -44.87 -43.46 -51.38
N SER A 65 -45.71 -42.50 -51.76
CA SER A 65 -45.32 -41.09 -51.78
C SER A 65 -45.06 -40.50 -50.39
N PHE A 66 -43.95 -39.76 -50.27
CA PHE A 66 -43.57 -39.07 -49.03
C PHE A 66 -44.40 -37.79 -48.80
N MET A 67 -44.79 -37.11 -49.87
CA MET A 67 -45.63 -35.92 -49.81
C MET A 67 -46.99 -36.18 -50.45
N ILE A 68 -48.06 -35.73 -49.79
CA ILE A 68 -49.43 -35.78 -50.32
C ILE A 68 -49.97 -34.35 -50.35
N GLU A 69 -50.31 -33.89 -51.55
CA GLU A 69 -50.98 -32.61 -51.77
C GLU A 69 -52.41 -32.84 -52.23
N ILE A 70 -53.38 -32.29 -51.50
CA ILE A 70 -54.78 -32.27 -51.93
C ILE A 70 -55.06 -30.94 -52.60
N ARG A 71 -55.55 -30.98 -53.84
CA ARG A 71 -55.96 -29.79 -54.60
C ARG A 71 -57.43 -29.87 -54.96
N ASP A 72 -58.12 -28.76 -54.78
CA ASP A 72 -59.45 -28.52 -55.34
C ASP A 72 -59.47 -27.09 -55.88
N SER A 73 -59.86 -26.93 -57.15
CA SER A 73 -60.10 -25.64 -57.79
C SER A 73 -61.38 -24.94 -57.29
N GLY A 74 -62.05 -25.50 -56.27
CA GLY A 74 -63.30 -25.02 -55.70
C GLY A 74 -64.55 -25.57 -56.38
N ALA A 75 -64.40 -26.62 -57.19
CA ALA A 75 -65.50 -27.19 -57.97
C ALA A 75 -66.01 -28.52 -57.40
N TYR A 76 -65.22 -29.19 -56.56
CA TYR A 76 -65.49 -30.58 -56.19
C TYR A 76 -65.71 -30.77 -54.69
N LEU A 77 -65.02 -30.05 -53.82
CA LEU A 77 -65.22 -30.15 -52.38
C LEU A 77 -66.25 -29.12 -51.93
N THR A 78 -67.18 -29.57 -51.09
CA THR A 78 -68.22 -28.72 -50.48
C THR A 78 -68.16 -28.75 -48.95
N ASP A 79 -67.36 -29.64 -48.37
CA ASP A 79 -67.12 -29.78 -46.93
C ASP A 79 -65.72 -30.40 -46.69
N ALA A 80 -65.34 -30.55 -45.42
CA ALA A 80 -64.15 -31.27 -44.99
C ALA A 80 -64.22 -32.75 -45.41
N ILE A 81 -63.06 -33.30 -45.77
CA ILE A 81 -62.90 -34.69 -46.21
C ILE A 81 -61.89 -35.43 -45.34
N ASN A 82 -62.02 -36.75 -45.28
CA ASN A 82 -60.97 -37.63 -44.77
C ASN A 82 -60.13 -38.19 -45.91
N VAL A 83 -58.82 -38.22 -45.68
CA VAL A 83 -57.86 -38.99 -46.48
C VAL A 83 -57.37 -40.14 -45.61
N ASN A 84 -57.85 -41.34 -45.90
CA ASN A 84 -57.45 -42.58 -45.23
C ASN A 84 -56.16 -43.09 -45.87
N LEU A 85 -55.09 -43.11 -45.10
CA LEU A 85 -53.76 -43.58 -45.46
C LEU A 85 -53.60 -45.06 -45.09
N PRO A 86 -52.67 -45.79 -45.72
CA PRO A 86 -52.36 -47.15 -45.32
C PRO A 86 -51.81 -47.21 -43.90
N ASP A 87 -52.10 -48.32 -43.22
CA ASP A 87 -51.63 -48.68 -41.88
C ASP A 87 -50.13 -49.08 -41.87
N ASN A 88 -49.27 -48.23 -42.45
CA ASN A 88 -47.83 -48.46 -42.56
C ASN A 88 -47.05 -47.33 -41.84
N PRO A 89 -46.15 -47.64 -40.89
CA PRO A 89 -45.38 -46.63 -40.18
C PRO A 89 -44.37 -45.90 -41.09
N ARG A 90 -44.54 -44.58 -41.27
CA ARG A 90 -43.60 -43.75 -42.06
C ARG A 90 -43.86 -42.25 -41.89
N PRO A 91 -42.87 -41.40 -42.22
CA PRO A 91 -43.09 -39.95 -42.29
C PRO A 91 -43.91 -39.53 -43.51
N TYR A 92 -44.64 -38.44 -43.35
CA TYR A 92 -45.45 -37.79 -44.38
C TYR A 92 -45.27 -36.27 -44.34
N VAL A 93 -45.35 -35.65 -45.51
CA VAL A 93 -45.58 -34.21 -45.66
C VAL A 93 -46.97 -34.03 -46.26
N PHE A 94 -47.86 -33.42 -45.49
CA PHE A 94 -49.20 -33.11 -45.98
C PHE A 94 -49.29 -31.64 -46.36
N LYS A 95 -49.89 -31.39 -47.52
CA LYS A 95 -50.23 -30.06 -48.01
C LYS A 95 -51.71 -30.01 -48.34
N ASN A 96 -52.44 -29.16 -47.62
CA ASN A 96 -53.83 -28.87 -47.92
C ASN A 96 -53.92 -27.61 -48.79
N SER A 97 -53.96 -27.78 -50.11
CA SER A 97 -54.15 -26.67 -51.06
C SER A 97 -55.63 -26.44 -51.40
N THR A 98 -56.55 -26.94 -50.59
CA THR A 98 -58.00 -26.75 -50.76
C THR A 98 -58.53 -25.59 -49.91
N SER A 99 -59.80 -25.24 -50.09
CA SER A 99 -60.50 -24.25 -49.26
C SER A 99 -61.18 -24.85 -48.01
N TYR A 100 -61.09 -26.17 -47.81
CA TYR A 100 -61.73 -26.88 -46.70
C TYR A 100 -60.67 -27.56 -45.82
N SER A 101 -61.07 -27.98 -44.62
CA SER A 101 -60.18 -28.78 -43.77
C SER A 101 -60.03 -30.20 -44.34
N VAL A 102 -58.83 -30.76 -44.28
CA VAL A 102 -58.56 -32.15 -44.68
C VAL A 102 -58.04 -32.92 -43.47
N ASN A 103 -58.69 -34.04 -43.17
CA ASN A 103 -58.29 -34.91 -42.07
C ASN A 103 -57.51 -36.13 -42.59
N PHE A 104 -56.21 -36.17 -42.32
CA PHE A 104 -55.36 -37.30 -42.70
C PHE A 104 -55.33 -38.30 -41.56
N LYS A 105 -55.86 -39.50 -41.79
CA LYS A 105 -55.96 -40.57 -40.78
C LYS A 105 -55.64 -41.92 -41.42
N THR A 106 -55.50 -42.97 -40.63
CA THR A 106 -55.54 -44.35 -41.13
C THR A 106 -56.98 -44.87 -41.13
N THR A 107 -57.22 -46.09 -41.62
CA THR A 107 -58.58 -46.66 -41.63
C THR A 107 -59.11 -46.92 -40.21
N GLY A 108 -58.24 -47.18 -39.24
CA GLY A 108 -58.61 -47.60 -37.88
C GLY A 108 -58.24 -46.64 -36.74
N GLY A 109 -57.49 -45.56 -36.98
CA GLY A 109 -57.00 -44.70 -35.91
C GLY A 109 -57.25 -43.20 -36.09
N THR A 110 -56.59 -42.43 -35.24
CA THR A 110 -56.73 -40.97 -35.18
C THR A 110 -55.85 -40.26 -36.21
N GLY A 111 -56.23 -39.04 -36.56
CA GLY A 111 -55.62 -38.28 -37.64
C GLY A 111 -55.17 -36.88 -37.26
N VAL A 112 -54.48 -36.23 -38.19
CA VAL A 112 -54.16 -34.79 -38.13
C VAL A 112 -55.09 -34.06 -39.10
N THR A 113 -55.86 -33.11 -38.56
CA THR A 113 -56.64 -32.17 -39.37
C THR A 113 -55.79 -30.99 -39.77
N LEU A 114 -55.67 -30.74 -41.07
CA LEU A 114 -55.08 -29.53 -41.62
C LEU A 114 -56.16 -28.56 -42.06
N THR A 115 -56.09 -27.34 -41.55
CA THR A 115 -56.90 -26.22 -42.04
C THR A 115 -56.53 -25.86 -43.48
N ALA A 116 -57.45 -25.22 -44.18
CA ALA A 116 -57.24 -24.75 -45.55
C ALA A 116 -55.93 -23.97 -45.71
N GLY A 117 -55.17 -24.28 -46.76
CA GLY A 117 -53.89 -23.64 -47.08
C GLY A 117 -52.70 -24.02 -46.20
N SER A 118 -52.85 -24.93 -45.23
CA SER A 118 -51.79 -25.30 -44.29
C SER A 118 -51.01 -26.55 -44.72
N ASN A 119 -49.78 -26.64 -44.20
CA ASN A 119 -48.91 -27.81 -44.34
C ASN A 119 -48.57 -28.41 -42.98
N ALA A 120 -48.31 -29.71 -42.92
CA ALA A 120 -47.73 -30.32 -41.74
C ALA A 120 -46.75 -31.45 -42.09
N TYR A 121 -45.73 -31.58 -41.24
CA TYR A 121 -44.88 -32.75 -41.17
C TYR A 121 -45.51 -33.69 -40.14
N CYS A 122 -45.78 -34.91 -40.56
CA CYS A 122 -46.45 -35.90 -39.74
C CYS A 122 -45.70 -37.24 -39.81
N PHE A 123 -45.97 -38.10 -38.85
CA PHE A 123 -45.53 -39.49 -38.85
C PHE A 123 -46.76 -40.39 -38.66
N SER A 124 -46.91 -41.38 -39.53
CA SER A 124 -47.82 -42.50 -39.27
C SER A 124 -47.09 -43.50 -38.40
N ASP A 125 -47.68 -43.91 -37.28
CA ASP A 125 -47.16 -45.00 -36.45
C ASP A 125 -47.69 -46.40 -36.88
N GLY A 126 -48.41 -46.45 -38.01
CA GLY A 126 -49.13 -47.64 -38.50
C GLY A 126 -50.58 -47.71 -38.02
N VAL A 127 -50.98 -46.92 -37.02
CA VAL A 127 -52.35 -46.84 -36.50
C VAL A 127 -52.85 -45.40 -36.50
N ASN A 128 -52.06 -44.42 -36.09
CA ASN A 128 -52.42 -43.01 -36.01
C ASN A 128 -51.49 -42.17 -36.88
N ILE A 129 -51.98 -41.00 -37.28
CA ILE A 129 -51.16 -39.94 -37.84
C ILE A 129 -50.93 -38.91 -36.74
N VAL A 130 -49.66 -38.62 -36.42
CA VAL A 130 -49.25 -37.63 -35.42
C VAL A 130 -48.42 -36.51 -36.05
N ARG A 131 -48.66 -35.27 -35.63
CA ARG A 131 -47.90 -34.10 -36.10
C ARG A 131 -46.52 -34.09 -35.45
N LEU A 132 -45.48 -33.84 -36.24
CA LEU A 132 -44.13 -33.59 -35.75
C LEU A 132 -43.99 -32.09 -35.48
N GLU A 133 -43.99 -31.70 -34.20
CA GLU A 133 -43.70 -30.33 -33.79
C GLU A 133 -42.18 -30.15 -33.65
N PHE A 134 -41.59 -29.39 -34.57
CA PHE A 134 -40.23 -28.90 -34.36
C PHE A 134 -40.30 -27.80 -33.31
N ALA A 135 -39.93 -28.11 -32.07
CA ALA A 135 -39.84 -27.11 -31.01
C ALA A 135 -38.90 -25.98 -31.49
N ALA A 136 -39.47 -24.82 -31.80
CA ALA A 136 -38.68 -23.61 -31.98
C ALA A 136 -38.16 -23.20 -30.59
N THR A 137 -37.02 -23.75 -30.20
CA THR A 137 -36.36 -23.38 -28.95
C THR A 137 -35.86 -21.94 -29.06
N GLY A 138 -36.67 -21.01 -28.54
CA GLY A 138 -36.23 -19.85 -27.77
C GLY A 138 -35.59 -18.71 -28.55
N ALA A 139 -36.40 -17.69 -28.85
CA ALA A 139 -35.94 -16.32 -28.89
C ALA A 139 -35.45 -15.91 -27.49
N GLY A 140 -34.21 -15.38 -27.41
CA GLY A 140 -33.65 -14.57 -26.31
C GLY A 140 -33.92 -15.03 -24.88
N ALA A 141 -33.03 -15.84 -24.31
CA ALA A 141 -32.95 -15.94 -22.85
C ALA A 141 -32.64 -14.55 -22.29
N ASP A 142 -33.56 -14.01 -21.49
CA ASP A 142 -33.26 -12.88 -20.60
C ASP A 142 -32.06 -13.27 -19.74
N PHE A 143 -31.10 -12.38 -19.54
CA PHE A 143 -29.84 -12.68 -18.85
C PHE A 143 -30.10 -13.24 -17.45
N LEU A 144 -31.21 -12.84 -16.81
CA LEU A 144 -31.70 -13.34 -15.51
C LEU A 144 -32.20 -14.81 -15.52
N THR A 145 -32.42 -15.40 -16.70
CA THR A 145 -32.87 -16.80 -16.84
C THR A 145 -31.70 -17.77 -17.00
N LEU A 146 -30.47 -17.26 -17.07
CA LEU A 146 -29.27 -18.07 -17.07
C LEU A 146 -28.97 -18.56 -15.65
N ASN A 147 -28.69 -19.85 -15.52
CA ASN A 147 -28.47 -20.52 -14.24
C ASN A 147 -27.17 -20.11 -13.52
N ASP A 148 -26.29 -19.39 -14.21
CA ASP A 148 -24.99 -18.89 -13.76
C ASP A 148 -24.98 -17.38 -13.46
N THR A 149 -26.17 -16.75 -13.51
CA THR A 149 -26.36 -15.34 -13.14
C THR A 149 -27.06 -15.21 -11.78
N PRO A 150 -26.75 -14.15 -11.00
CA PRO A 150 -27.50 -13.85 -9.78
C PRO A 150 -28.98 -13.61 -10.05
N ILE A 151 -29.83 -14.06 -9.11
CA ILE A 151 -31.29 -13.89 -9.17
C ILE A 151 -31.70 -12.40 -9.07
N SER A 152 -30.80 -11.54 -8.59
CA SER A 152 -30.96 -10.08 -8.53
C SER A 152 -29.61 -9.37 -8.65
N TYR A 153 -29.63 -8.15 -9.19
CA TYR A 153 -28.49 -7.23 -9.27
C TYR A 153 -28.58 -6.06 -8.27
N THR A 154 -29.56 -6.06 -7.36
CA THR A 154 -29.66 -5.02 -6.33
C THR A 154 -28.37 -4.96 -5.52
N GLY A 155 -27.73 -3.78 -5.43
CA GLY A 155 -26.44 -3.59 -4.77
C GLY A 155 -25.22 -3.94 -5.63
N SER A 156 -25.42 -4.29 -6.90
CA SER A 156 -24.37 -4.51 -7.90
C SER A 156 -24.32 -3.40 -8.96
N GLU A 157 -24.95 -2.25 -8.68
CA GLU A 157 -24.88 -1.08 -9.54
C GLU A 157 -23.40 -0.67 -9.71
N LEU A 158 -22.99 -0.36 -10.96
CA LEU A 158 -21.63 0.05 -11.35
C LEU A 158 -20.52 -0.99 -11.11
N LYS A 159 -20.85 -2.24 -10.75
CA LYS A 159 -19.87 -3.31 -10.61
C LYS A 159 -19.56 -3.98 -11.94
N ILE A 160 -18.34 -4.51 -12.07
CA ILE A 160 -17.92 -5.25 -13.26
C ILE A 160 -18.34 -6.71 -13.10
N ALA A 161 -19.10 -7.22 -14.09
CA ALA A 161 -19.34 -8.64 -14.22
C ALA A 161 -18.04 -9.34 -14.65
N SER A 162 -17.54 -10.23 -13.80
CA SER A 162 -16.37 -11.06 -14.06
C SER A 162 -16.71 -12.53 -13.84
N VAL A 163 -15.93 -13.44 -14.42
CA VAL A 163 -16.09 -14.88 -14.16
C VAL A 163 -15.34 -15.21 -12.87
N ASN A 164 -15.98 -15.96 -11.97
CA ASN A 164 -15.32 -16.38 -10.74
C ASN A 164 -14.10 -17.27 -11.01
N SER A 165 -13.25 -17.47 -10.01
CA SER A 165 -12.03 -18.29 -10.14
C SER A 165 -12.28 -19.75 -10.55
N SER A 166 -13.50 -20.25 -10.34
CA SER A 166 -13.92 -21.61 -10.68
C SER A 166 -14.46 -21.75 -12.11
N GLY A 167 -14.59 -20.64 -12.86
CA GLY A 167 -15.09 -20.66 -14.24
C GLY A 167 -16.56 -21.07 -14.38
N ASN A 168 -17.35 -20.99 -13.29
CA ASN A 168 -18.69 -21.58 -13.24
C ASN A 168 -19.81 -20.62 -12.82
N ALA A 169 -19.50 -19.34 -12.57
CA ALA A 169 -20.49 -18.31 -12.31
C ALA A 169 -19.95 -16.92 -12.65
N LEU A 170 -20.86 -15.98 -12.91
CA LEU A 170 -20.54 -14.55 -12.92
C LEU A 170 -20.56 -13.99 -11.49
N VAL A 171 -19.60 -13.14 -11.18
CA VAL A 171 -19.49 -12.38 -9.93
C VAL A 171 -19.35 -10.90 -10.27
N PHE A 172 -19.89 -10.04 -9.41
CA PHE A 172 -19.80 -8.59 -9.56
C PHE A 172 -18.71 -8.07 -8.64
N THR A 173 -17.61 -7.61 -9.23
CA THR A 173 -16.50 -7.01 -8.50
C THR A 173 -16.60 -5.50 -8.54
N ASP A 174 -16.14 -4.84 -7.48
CA ASP A 174 -16.08 -3.37 -7.47
C ASP A 174 -15.24 -2.87 -8.65
N SER A 175 -15.56 -1.67 -9.15
CA SER A 175 -14.85 -1.08 -10.28
C SER A 175 -13.36 -0.97 -9.92
N PRO A 176 -12.42 -1.38 -10.80
CA PRO A 176 -11.00 -1.20 -10.54
C PRO A 176 -10.69 0.29 -10.42
N MET A 177 -9.54 0.62 -9.86
CA MET A 177 -9.01 1.98 -9.93
C MET A 177 -8.76 2.36 -11.39
N ILE A 178 -9.43 3.41 -11.88
CA ILE A 178 -9.25 3.90 -13.26
C ILE A 178 -8.56 5.26 -13.21
N TRP A 179 -7.31 5.31 -13.65
CA TRP A 179 -6.58 6.57 -13.81
C TRP A 179 -7.19 7.43 -14.94
N LYS A 180 -7.63 8.64 -14.61
CA LYS A 180 -8.20 9.62 -15.55
C LYS A 180 -7.23 10.74 -15.93
N GLY A 181 -6.04 10.78 -15.33
CA GLY A 181 -5.07 11.84 -15.57
C GLY A 181 -5.30 13.07 -14.70
N ALA A 182 -5.03 14.24 -15.24
CA ALA A 182 -5.31 15.50 -14.55
C ALA A 182 -6.84 15.69 -14.39
N TRP A 183 -7.26 16.29 -13.27
CA TRP A 183 -8.65 16.65 -13.07
C TRP A 183 -9.12 17.62 -14.15
N VAL A 184 -10.34 17.41 -14.64
CA VAL A 184 -11.07 18.28 -15.57
C VAL A 184 -12.53 18.35 -15.10
N ASP A 185 -13.26 19.39 -15.52
CA ASP A 185 -14.69 19.53 -15.21
C ASP A 185 -15.51 18.46 -15.95
N ALA A 186 -15.74 17.33 -15.29
CA ALA A 186 -16.44 16.15 -15.79
C ALA A 186 -17.05 15.33 -14.64
N THR A 187 -17.91 14.36 -14.97
CA THR A 187 -18.40 13.37 -14.00
C THR A 187 -17.38 12.27 -13.80
N TYR A 188 -17.04 12.00 -12.54
CA TYR A 188 -16.19 10.91 -12.11
C TYR A 188 -17.04 9.86 -11.38
N ILE A 189 -16.80 8.58 -11.63
CA ILE A 189 -17.47 7.47 -10.94
C ILE A 189 -16.59 6.92 -9.82
N LEU A 190 -17.19 6.13 -8.93
CA LEU A 190 -16.48 5.40 -7.88
C LEU A 190 -15.20 4.73 -8.43
N ASN A 191 -14.09 4.95 -7.72
CA ASN A 191 -12.74 4.47 -7.99
C ASN A 191 -12.02 5.13 -9.19
N ASP A 192 -12.58 6.18 -9.79
CA ASP A 192 -11.83 7.02 -10.72
C ASP A 192 -10.73 7.79 -9.96
N VAL A 193 -9.51 7.75 -10.47
CA VAL A 193 -8.34 8.38 -9.86
C VAL A 193 -7.90 9.55 -10.71
N VAL A 194 -7.72 10.71 -10.09
CA VAL A 194 -7.29 11.95 -10.75
C VAL A 194 -6.09 12.56 -10.02
N ARG A 195 -5.41 13.47 -10.71
CA ARG A 195 -4.47 14.40 -10.10
C ARG A 195 -4.93 15.83 -10.28
N ASP A 196 -4.98 16.59 -9.20
CA ASP A 196 -5.22 18.04 -9.23
C ASP A 196 -4.07 18.75 -8.52
N GLY A 197 -3.20 19.39 -9.31
CA GLY A 197 -1.91 19.92 -8.85
C GLY A 197 -1.02 18.82 -8.25
N ALA A 198 -0.52 19.07 -7.04
CA ALA A 198 0.34 18.16 -6.27
C ALA A 198 -0.36 16.89 -5.79
N TRP A 199 -1.68 16.85 -5.84
CA TRP A 199 -2.46 15.89 -5.09
C TRP A 199 -3.02 14.81 -6.03
N THR A 200 -3.01 13.55 -5.59
CA THR A 200 -3.68 12.42 -6.25
C THR A 200 -4.84 11.93 -5.39
N MET A 201 -6.06 11.90 -5.93
CA MET A 201 -7.27 11.43 -5.23
C MET A 201 -7.96 10.31 -5.97
N ILE A 202 -8.80 9.61 -5.25
CA ILE A 202 -9.77 8.65 -5.77
C ILE A 202 -11.18 9.11 -5.42
N ALA A 203 -12.10 9.07 -6.39
CA ALA A 203 -13.51 9.34 -6.15
C ALA A 203 -14.11 8.17 -5.36
N ASN A 204 -14.74 8.45 -4.22
CA ASN A 204 -15.39 7.44 -3.37
C ASN A 204 -16.91 7.32 -3.62
N THR A 205 -17.44 8.17 -4.52
CA THR A 205 -18.81 8.14 -5.04
C THR A 205 -18.83 8.74 -6.45
N GLU A 206 -19.95 8.67 -7.16
CA GLU A 206 -20.15 9.45 -8.38
C GLU A 206 -20.21 10.95 -8.03
N THR A 207 -19.32 11.75 -8.61
CA THR A 207 -19.20 13.17 -8.28
C THR A 207 -18.83 14.04 -9.49
N THR A 208 -19.27 15.28 -9.46
CA THR A 208 -18.79 16.37 -10.33
C THR A 208 -17.96 17.38 -9.56
N ASP A 209 -17.74 17.16 -8.26
CA ASP A 209 -16.95 18.05 -7.43
C ASP A 209 -15.51 18.08 -7.93
N ARG A 210 -14.90 19.26 -7.80
CA ARG A 210 -13.46 19.37 -8.03
C ARG A 210 -12.71 18.55 -6.99
N ALA A 211 -11.70 17.82 -7.44
CA ALA A 211 -10.91 16.98 -6.56
C ALA A 211 -10.24 17.82 -5.46
N ALA A 212 -10.36 17.37 -4.22
CA ALA A 212 -9.99 18.12 -3.02
C ALA A 212 -8.76 17.50 -2.35
N PRO A 213 -7.95 18.28 -1.59
CA PRO A 213 -8.18 19.66 -1.14
C PRO A 213 -7.84 20.75 -2.17
N GLN A 214 -8.59 21.86 -2.19
CA GLN A 214 -8.31 23.08 -2.98
C GLN A 214 -8.12 24.29 -2.09
N ASN A 215 -7.01 25.01 -2.22
CA ASN A 215 -6.73 26.20 -1.40
C ASN A 215 -7.82 27.27 -1.54
N ILE A 216 -8.26 27.80 -0.41
CA ILE A 216 -9.16 28.94 -0.30
C ILE A 216 -8.42 30.06 0.41
N GLY A 217 -8.23 31.19 -0.26
CA GLY A 217 -7.58 32.37 0.32
C GLY A 217 -6.10 32.17 0.64
N ASP A 218 -5.56 33.12 1.40
CA ASP A 218 -4.17 33.11 1.85
C ASP A 218 -3.97 32.21 3.08
N VAL A 219 -2.72 31.86 3.36
CA VAL A 219 -2.34 31.18 4.60
C VAL A 219 -2.63 32.10 5.78
N LEU A 220 -3.19 31.52 6.84
CA LEU A 220 -3.50 32.20 8.09
C LEU A 220 -2.56 31.69 9.19
N ASP A 221 -1.92 32.60 9.89
CA ASP A 221 -1.14 32.28 11.09
C ASP A 221 -2.04 32.34 12.34
N ALA A 222 -1.78 31.44 13.29
CA ALA A 222 -2.42 31.48 14.60
C ALA A 222 -2.02 32.75 15.38
N ILE A 223 -0.75 33.15 15.24
CA ILE A 223 -0.15 34.32 15.86
C ILE A 223 0.40 35.22 14.75
N ASP A 224 0.05 36.50 14.75
CA ASP A 224 0.69 37.45 13.82
C ASP A 224 2.21 37.41 14.05
N PRO A 225 3.04 37.07 13.04
CA PRO A 225 4.49 37.01 13.22
C PRO A 225 5.10 38.35 13.64
N ASN A 226 4.39 39.46 13.46
CA ASN A 226 4.80 40.81 13.89
C ASN A 226 4.27 41.19 15.29
N ALA A 227 3.48 40.33 15.94
CA ALA A 227 3.07 40.56 17.33
C ALA A 227 4.32 40.67 18.21
N SER A 228 4.31 41.62 19.15
CA SER A 228 5.44 41.85 20.05
C SER A 228 5.25 41.01 21.31
N PRO A 229 6.01 39.91 21.50
CA PRO A 229 5.92 39.14 22.72
C PRO A 229 6.61 39.85 23.88
N THR A 230 6.32 39.34 25.08
CA THR A 230 7.10 39.56 26.30
C THR A 230 7.80 38.25 26.67
N THR A 231 8.85 38.35 27.49
CA THR A 231 9.59 37.18 27.97
C THR A 231 9.09 36.80 29.36
N GLY A 232 8.55 35.60 29.49
CA GLY A 232 8.39 34.92 30.77
C GLY A 232 9.62 34.07 31.07
N SER A 233 9.82 33.67 32.33
CA SER A 233 11.01 32.92 32.73
C SER A 233 10.72 32.04 33.95
N ASN A 234 11.26 30.82 33.99
CA ASN A 234 11.17 29.91 35.15
C ASN A 234 12.42 29.03 35.25
N MET A 235 12.90 28.73 36.46
CA MET A 235 14.07 27.85 36.69
C MET A 235 13.78 26.34 36.47
N SER A 236 12.72 26.01 35.74
CA SER A 236 12.19 24.67 35.58
C SER A 236 12.11 24.29 34.11
N THR A 237 11.67 23.05 33.82
CA THR A 237 11.14 22.76 32.48
C THR A 237 9.88 23.58 32.28
N VAL A 238 9.81 24.33 31.18
CA VAL A 238 8.63 25.08 30.78
C VAL A 238 7.97 24.35 29.63
N LYS A 239 6.71 23.96 29.82
CA LYS A 239 5.90 23.34 28.77
C LYS A 239 4.75 24.28 28.40
N MET A 240 4.74 24.68 27.13
CA MET A 240 3.69 25.46 26.50
C MET A 240 2.83 24.52 25.65
N VAL A 241 1.50 24.66 25.75
CA VAL A 241 0.56 23.85 24.97
C VAL A 241 -0.43 24.77 24.29
N HIS A 242 -0.58 24.66 22.98
CA HIS A 242 -1.70 25.26 22.24
C HIS A 242 -2.63 24.15 21.75
N ARG A 243 -3.92 24.25 22.06
CA ARG A 243 -4.98 23.37 21.56
C ARG A 243 -5.82 24.13 20.53
N TYR A 244 -5.90 23.58 19.32
CA TYR A 244 -6.62 24.11 18.18
C TYR A 244 -7.84 23.25 17.91
N THR A 245 -9.04 23.78 18.14
CA THR A 245 -10.30 23.16 17.69
C THR A 245 -10.69 23.78 16.35
N MET A 246 -10.57 23.01 15.27
CA MET A 246 -10.71 23.52 13.91
C MET A 246 -12.15 23.96 13.62
N THR A 247 -12.32 25.20 13.17
CA THR A 247 -13.63 25.77 12.75
C THR A 247 -13.77 25.84 11.22
N LYS A 248 -12.66 25.62 10.51
CA LYS A 248 -12.58 25.53 9.05
C LYS A 248 -11.83 24.27 8.63
N SER A 249 -12.17 23.72 7.47
CA SER A 249 -11.41 22.63 6.86
C SER A 249 -10.25 23.19 6.04
N GLY A 250 -9.15 22.45 5.96
CA GLY A 250 -7.94 22.86 5.28
C GLY A 250 -6.79 21.90 5.57
N TYR A 251 -5.57 22.42 5.61
CA TYR A 251 -4.42 21.66 6.03
C TYR A 251 -3.44 22.49 6.87
N LEU A 252 -2.80 21.81 7.81
CA LEU A 252 -1.73 22.33 8.62
C LEU A 252 -0.50 22.47 7.72
N LYS A 253 -0.02 23.70 7.54
CA LYS A 253 1.08 23.99 6.61
C LYS A 253 2.44 23.87 7.28
N SER A 254 2.56 24.42 8.49
CA SER A 254 3.80 24.40 9.26
C SER A 254 3.56 24.79 10.71
N ILE A 255 4.42 24.29 11.60
CA ILE A 255 4.56 24.83 12.95
C ILE A 255 5.81 25.71 12.97
N SER A 256 5.72 26.84 13.64
CA SER A 256 6.90 27.64 13.98
C SER A 256 6.99 27.79 15.49
N LEU A 257 8.20 27.68 16.01
CA LEU A 257 8.50 27.81 17.43
C LEU A 257 9.36 29.06 17.66
N ARG A 258 9.22 29.67 18.83
CA ARG A 258 10.04 30.82 19.23
C ARG A 258 10.43 30.70 20.71
N ALA A 259 11.72 30.67 20.97
CA ALA A 259 12.29 30.75 22.31
C ALA A 259 13.07 32.07 22.45
N PRO A 260 12.82 32.88 23.50
CA PRO A 260 13.50 34.16 23.68
C PRO A 260 15.01 34.02 23.90
N SER A 261 15.44 32.94 24.54
CA SER A 261 16.84 32.52 24.62
C SER A 261 16.97 31.10 24.07
N TRP A 262 18.03 30.82 23.32
CA TRP A 262 18.37 29.48 22.88
C TRP A 262 19.89 29.34 22.80
N THR A 263 20.40 28.28 23.40
CA THR A 263 21.83 27.97 23.46
C THR A 263 22.05 26.53 23.01
N SER A 264 23.30 26.13 22.78
CA SER A 264 23.66 24.72 22.54
C SER A 264 23.26 23.79 23.68
N ASP A 265 23.02 24.34 24.87
CA ASP A 265 22.69 23.59 26.08
C ASP A 265 21.18 23.63 26.37
N SER A 266 20.39 24.25 25.49
CA SER A 266 18.93 24.22 25.57
C SER A 266 18.40 22.90 25.02
N VAL A 267 17.65 22.16 25.84
CA VAL A 267 16.90 20.98 25.39
C VAL A 267 15.51 21.43 24.98
N THR A 268 15.09 21.02 23.80
CA THR A 268 13.78 21.41 23.24
C THR A 268 13.04 20.18 22.76
N LYS A 269 11.72 20.18 22.91
CA LYS A 269 10.89 19.12 22.36
C LYS A 269 9.60 19.68 21.82
N ALA A 270 9.27 19.33 20.59
CA ALA A 270 8.03 19.72 19.95
C ALA A 270 7.20 18.48 19.65
N THR A 271 5.95 18.45 20.13
CA THR A 271 5.04 17.34 19.88
C THR A 271 3.75 17.87 19.25
N LEU A 272 3.38 17.38 18.07
CA LEU A 272 2.05 17.53 17.51
C LEU A 272 1.21 16.31 17.91
N VAL A 273 0.04 16.54 18.49
CA VAL A 273 -0.94 15.50 18.82
C VAL A 273 -2.23 15.78 18.06
N ASN A 274 -2.70 14.82 17.27
CA ASN A 274 -4.06 14.83 16.74
C ASN A 274 -4.95 14.07 17.71
N ILE A 275 -5.64 14.80 18.60
CA ILE A 275 -6.49 14.18 19.63
C ILE A 275 -7.65 13.39 19.00
N SER A 276 -8.11 13.83 17.83
CA SER A 276 -9.23 13.19 17.13
C SER A 276 -8.87 11.80 16.57
N SER A 277 -7.63 11.61 16.09
CA SER A 277 -7.15 10.28 15.62
C SER A 277 -6.38 9.50 16.69
N GLY A 278 -5.86 10.17 17.72
CA GLY A 278 -4.93 9.59 18.70
C GLY A 278 -3.48 9.48 18.21
N GLU A 279 -3.17 10.06 17.05
CA GLU A 279 -1.82 10.07 16.48
C GLU A 279 -0.98 11.20 17.11
N SER A 280 0.33 10.97 17.22
CA SER A 280 1.27 11.98 17.70
C SER A 280 2.60 11.89 16.94
N GLU A 281 3.19 13.04 16.67
CA GLU A 281 4.51 13.20 16.07
C GLU A 281 5.37 14.05 17.01
N THR A 282 6.61 13.64 17.22
CA THR A 282 7.56 14.33 18.12
C THR A 282 8.85 14.61 17.39
N ILE A 283 9.36 15.82 17.56
CA ILE A 283 10.68 16.26 17.12
C ILE A 283 11.46 16.59 18.40
N ASP A 284 12.43 15.75 18.70
CA ASP A 284 13.37 15.97 19.78
C ASP A 284 14.49 16.90 19.29
N ASP A 285 14.81 17.91 20.09
CA ASP A 285 15.80 18.96 19.85
C ASP A 285 15.71 19.65 18.48
N PRO A 286 14.56 20.26 18.13
CA PRO A 286 14.47 21.08 16.93
C PRO A 286 15.51 22.22 16.99
N VAL A 287 16.31 22.36 15.93
CA VAL A 287 17.33 23.40 15.84
C VAL A 287 16.65 24.77 15.68
N LEU A 288 16.62 25.56 16.75
CA LEU A 288 16.17 26.94 16.73
C LEU A 288 17.36 27.83 16.34
N SER A 289 17.58 28.01 15.04
CA SER A 289 18.81 28.59 14.46
C SER A 289 19.13 30.04 14.85
N THR A 290 18.23 30.73 15.54
CA THR A 290 18.30 32.16 15.87
C THR A 290 17.58 32.42 17.18
N GLU A 291 18.23 33.17 18.08
CA GLU A 291 17.64 33.59 19.36
C GLU A 291 16.50 34.59 19.11
N ASP A 292 15.37 34.38 19.78
CA ASP A 292 14.18 35.25 19.73
C ASP A 292 13.55 35.45 18.32
N GLU A 293 13.73 34.49 17.41
CA GLU A 293 13.07 34.49 16.10
C GLU A 293 12.12 33.28 15.94
N TRP A 294 11.14 33.43 15.04
CA TRP A 294 10.28 32.32 14.66
C TRP A 294 11.05 31.35 13.76
N VAL A 295 11.20 30.11 14.22
CA VAL A 295 11.84 29.04 13.45
C VAL A 295 10.80 28.01 13.05
N THR A 296 10.68 27.77 11.74
CA THR A 296 9.74 26.78 11.22
C THR A 296 10.25 25.36 11.47
N VAL A 297 9.51 24.62 12.27
CA VAL A 297 9.71 23.20 12.56
C VAL A 297 8.65 22.44 11.76
N THR A 298 9.04 21.91 10.60
CA THR A 298 8.08 21.27 9.68
C THR A 298 7.68 19.90 10.20
N ILE A 299 6.38 19.67 10.33
CA ILE A 299 5.75 18.42 10.83
C ILE A 299 4.87 17.76 9.74
N GLY A 300 5.34 17.82 8.49
CA GLY A 300 4.55 17.38 7.33
C GLY A 300 3.30 18.23 7.08
N THR A 301 2.48 17.82 6.12
CA THR A 301 1.20 18.46 5.79
C THR A 301 0.08 17.53 6.24
N ALA A 302 -0.74 17.98 7.19
CA ALA A 302 -1.86 17.20 7.71
C ALA A 302 -3.20 17.84 7.30
N ILE A 303 -4.13 17.05 6.77
CA ILE A 303 -5.50 17.53 6.49
C ILE A 303 -6.23 17.73 7.82
N ALA A 304 -6.76 18.93 8.00
CA ALA A 304 -7.55 19.31 9.16
C ALA A 304 -8.99 19.54 8.73
N VAL A 305 -9.92 18.78 9.30
CA VAL A 305 -11.37 18.90 9.04
C VAL A 305 -12.00 19.68 10.20
N VAL A 306 -13.08 20.42 9.92
CA VAL A 306 -13.88 21.08 10.98
C VAL A 306 -14.21 20.10 12.11
N GLY A 307 -13.94 20.51 13.35
CA GLY A 307 -14.15 19.70 14.55
C GLY A 307 -12.94 18.87 14.99
N ASN A 308 -11.92 18.69 14.12
CA ASN A 308 -10.66 18.08 14.56
C ASN A 308 -10.01 18.93 15.66
N ILE A 309 -9.34 18.25 16.59
CA ILE A 309 -8.62 18.89 17.68
C ILE A 309 -7.15 18.51 17.58
N TYR A 310 -6.30 19.53 17.42
CA TYR A 310 -4.85 19.38 17.42
C TYR A 310 -4.27 20.04 18.67
N GLU A 311 -3.28 19.41 19.25
CA GLU A 311 -2.46 19.99 20.31
C GLU A 311 -1.02 20.08 19.84
N ILE A 312 -0.39 21.22 20.09
CA ILE A 312 1.03 21.41 19.87
C ILE A 312 1.66 21.68 21.23
N TRP A 313 2.61 20.85 21.61
CA TRP A 313 3.37 20.97 22.83
C TRP A 313 4.76 21.46 22.47
N PHE A 314 5.24 22.46 23.20
CA PHE A 314 6.62 22.92 23.13
C PHE A 314 7.19 22.90 24.54
N GLU A 315 8.08 21.95 24.78
CA GLU A 315 8.82 21.81 26.04
C GLU A 315 10.20 22.42 25.84
N TYR A 316 10.56 23.32 26.73
CA TYR A 316 11.79 24.08 26.70
C TYR A 316 12.46 24.02 28.06
N TYR A 317 13.73 23.62 28.06
CA TYR A 317 14.57 23.58 29.24
C TYR A 317 15.93 24.17 28.92
N ASN A 318 16.27 25.29 29.56
CA ASN A 318 17.58 25.91 29.40
C ASN A 318 18.56 25.40 30.45
N SER A 319 19.53 24.59 30.02
CA SER A 319 20.56 24.07 30.91
C SER A 319 21.91 24.72 30.61
N THR A 320 22.05 26.05 30.68
CA THR A 320 23.37 26.64 30.37
C THR A 320 24.42 26.22 31.41
N SER A 321 25.53 25.69 30.93
CA SER A 321 26.70 25.19 31.69
C SER A 321 26.36 24.17 32.78
N ALA A 322 26.80 22.94 32.59
CA ALA A 322 26.84 21.98 33.67
C ALA A 322 27.83 22.47 34.76
N SER A 323 27.37 22.49 36.00
CA SER A 323 28.29 22.43 37.14
C SER A 323 28.84 21.00 37.13
N ASN A 324 30.05 20.84 36.63
CA ASN A 324 30.66 19.52 36.57
C ASN A 324 31.30 19.16 37.92
N ILE A 325 30.93 18.01 38.47
CA ILE A 325 31.68 17.33 39.53
C ILE A 325 32.52 16.24 38.88
N SER A 326 33.84 16.44 38.87
CA SER A 326 34.80 15.43 38.42
C SER A 326 35.56 14.86 39.60
N GLY A 327 35.70 13.54 39.67
CA GLY A 327 36.53 12.85 40.67
C GLY A 327 36.82 11.40 40.31
N GLU A 328 37.64 10.73 41.13
CA GLU A 328 37.94 9.31 40.95
C GLU A 328 37.40 8.47 42.10
N TRP A 329 36.62 7.43 41.81
CA TRP A 329 36.10 6.49 42.81
C TRP A 329 36.37 5.04 42.39
N ASN A 330 36.55 4.14 43.35
CA ASN A 330 36.57 2.71 43.02
C ASN A 330 35.14 2.25 42.78
N SER A 331 34.86 1.61 41.65
CA SER A 331 33.57 0.96 41.41
C SER A 331 33.32 -0.14 42.46
N GLU A 332 32.07 -0.25 42.92
CA GLU A 332 31.63 -1.30 43.83
C GLU A 332 30.28 -1.86 43.34
N LEU A 333 30.24 -3.15 42.99
CA LEU A 333 29.00 -3.81 42.54
C LEU A 333 28.13 -4.18 43.74
N SER A 334 27.32 -3.22 44.20
CA SER A 334 26.54 -3.33 45.42
C SER A 334 25.28 -2.47 45.38
N SER A 335 24.20 -3.00 45.95
CA SER A 335 22.97 -2.24 46.21
C SER A 335 22.99 -1.48 47.55
N GLY A 336 24.06 -1.63 48.33
CA GLY A 336 24.26 -0.95 49.62
C GLY A 336 24.95 0.41 49.49
N ASP A 337 25.23 1.03 50.64
CA ASP A 337 26.05 2.25 50.70
C ASP A 337 27.48 1.96 50.23
N PRO A 338 28.11 2.87 49.48
CA PRO A 338 29.47 2.66 49.01
C PRO A 338 30.46 2.64 50.17
N SER A 339 31.48 1.80 50.05
CA SER A 339 32.68 1.91 50.89
C SER A 339 33.37 3.27 50.72
N SER A 340 34.28 3.62 51.65
CA SER A 340 35.01 4.89 51.54
C SER A 340 35.79 4.93 50.22
N LYS A 341 35.63 6.03 49.47
CA LYS A 341 36.27 6.22 48.15
C LYS A 341 35.76 5.31 47.06
N ALA A 342 34.52 4.84 47.19
CA ALA A 342 33.86 4.03 46.19
C ALA A 342 32.62 4.69 45.59
N VAL A 343 32.24 4.23 44.42
CA VAL A 343 30.95 4.45 43.77
C VAL A 343 30.24 3.11 43.67
N ALA A 344 29.14 2.96 44.42
CA ALA A 344 28.34 1.74 44.45
C ALA A 344 27.29 1.77 43.34
N ILE A 345 27.28 0.72 42.52
CA ILE A 345 26.39 0.56 41.37
C ILE A 345 25.62 -0.75 41.56
N ASP A 346 24.30 -0.71 41.46
CA ASP A 346 23.47 -1.88 41.75
C ASP A 346 23.56 -2.97 40.66
N VAL A 347 23.48 -2.57 39.39
CA VAL A 347 23.55 -3.45 38.21
C VAL A 347 24.26 -2.70 37.08
N MET A 348 25.26 -3.34 36.45
CA MET A 348 26.11 -2.67 35.45
C MET A 348 25.47 -2.46 34.10
N THR A 349 24.68 -3.42 33.64
CA THR A 349 24.08 -3.37 32.30
C THR A 349 22.89 -2.43 32.22
N ASN A 350 22.27 -2.11 33.36
CA ASN A 350 21.12 -1.21 33.45
C ASN A 350 21.00 -0.69 34.88
N PRO A 351 21.87 0.24 35.30
CA PRO A 351 21.87 0.77 36.66
C PRO A 351 20.53 1.43 36.95
N THR A 352 19.96 1.09 38.12
CA THR A 352 18.78 1.78 38.65
C THR A 352 19.13 2.60 39.89
N ARG A 353 20.34 2.40 40.42
CA ARG A 353 20.87 3.11 41.58
C ARG A 353 22.38 3.30 41.45
N VAL A 354 22.84 4.52 41.71
CA VAL A 354 24.26 4.86 41.85
C VAL A 354 24.46 5.63 43.14
N ALA A 355 25.49 5.30 43.93
CA ALA A 355 25.79 5.98 45.18
C ALA A 355 27.27 6.31 45.30
N PHE A 356 27.60 7.56 45.63
CA PHE A 356 28.98 8.03 45.70
C PHE A 356 29.40 8.27 47.14
N SER A 357 30.59 7.78 47.51
CA SER A 357 31.24 8.20 48.75
C SER A 357 31.58 9.69 48.69
N HIS A 358 31.35 10.42 49.78
CA HIS A 358 31.67 11.86 49.89
C HIS A 358 33.16 12.18 49.82
N THR A 359 34.04 11.18 49.77
CA THR A 359 35.48 11.34 49.60
C THR A 359 35.94 10.51 48.42
N ASP A 360 36.70 11.10 47.50
CA ASP A 360 37.25 10.41 46.33
C ASP A 360 38.56 9.65 46.65
N ILE A 361 39.15 8.98 45.65
CA ILE A 361 40.45 8.29 45.77
C ILE A 361 41.55 9.26 46.20
N GLY A 362 41.52 10.50 45.68
CA GLY A 362 42.44 11.60 45.99
C GLY A 362 42.37 12.16 47.41
N ASN A 363 41.35 11.79 48.20
CA ASN A 363 40.99 12.38 49.50
C ASN A 363 40.39 13.79 49.41
N ASN A 364 39.87 14.19 48.26
CA ASN A 364 39.05 15.39 48.12
C ASN A 364 37.65 15.09 48.68
N GLY A 365 37.09 16.06 49.41
CA GLY A 365 35.74 15.96 49.95
C GLY A 365 34.72 16.57 49.00
N HIS A 366 33.78 15.77 48.52
CA HIS A 366 32.72 16.15 47.56
C HIS A 366 31.33 16.21 48.19
N ALA A 367 31.21 16.17 49.53
CA ALA A 367 29.92 16.07 50.22
C ALA A 367 28.92 17.15 49.77
N THR A 368 29.32 18.43 49.79
CA THR A 368 28.44 19.55 49.41
C THR A 368 28.09 19.55 47.93
N GLU A 369 29.00 19.09 47.07
CA GLU A 369 28.80 19.03 45.62
C GLU A 369 27.83 17.89 45.27
N LEU A 370 28.09 16.69 45.79
CA LEU A 370 27.22 15.52 45.59
C LEU A 370 25.81 15.77 46.17
N ASP A 371 25.70 16.39 47.34
CA ASP A 371 24.39 16.76 47.90
C ASP A 371 23.65 17.83 47.09
N ALA A 372 24.34 18.54 46.18
CA ALA A 372 23.76 19.54 45.28
C ALA A 372 23.38 18.98 43.89
N VAL A 373 23.67 17.70 43.60
CA VAL A 373 23.24 17.03 42.36
C VAL A 373 21.72 17.08 42.26
N ALA A 374 21.21 17.58 41.14
CA ALA A 374 19.78 17.74 40.88
C ALA A 374 19.20 16.55 40.09
N ILE A 375 17.87 16.38 40.10
CA ILE A 375 17.18 15.49 39.16
C ILE A 375 17.45 16.01 37.73
N GLY A 376 17.65 15.10 36.79
CA GLY A 376 18.09 15.39 35.41
C GLY A 376 19.60 15.48 35.22
N SER A 377 20.41 15.39 36.30
CA SER A 377 21.87 15.35 36.16
C SER A 377 22.32 14.10 35.41
N ILE A 378 23.32 14.26 34.55
CA ILE A 378 23.94 13.15 33.83
C ILE A 378 25.18 12.69 34.59
N ILE A 379 25.19 11.41 34.95
CA ILE A 379 26.33 10.77 35.61
C ILE A 379 26.99 9.87 34.58
N THR A 380 28.26 10.15 34.28
CA THR A 380 29.12 9.27 33.49
C THR A 380 30.17 8.64 34.40
N VAL A 381 30.23 7.30 34.39
CA VAL A 381 31.26 6.54 35.10
C VAL A 381 32.07 5.77 34.08
N MET A 382 33.38 5.91 34.12
CA MET A 382 34.31 5.33 33.15
C MET A 382 35.53 4.76 33.88
N GLU A 383 35.94 3.53 33.58
CA GLU A 383 37.19 3.01 34.15
C GLU A 383 38.40 3.84 33.67
N THR A 384 39.21 4.33 34.61
CA THR A 384 40.32 5.26 34.31
C THR A 384 41.34 4.69 33.32
N ASN A 385 41.50 3.36 33.28
CA ASN A 385 42.44 2.66 32.42
C ASN A 385 41.80 2.01 31.19
N ASP A 386 40.48 2.07 31.03
CA ASP A 386 39.73 1.41 29.96
C ASP A 386 38.42 2.16 29.67
N ASN A 387 38.47 3.17 28.80
CA ASN A 387 37.31 4.00 28.50
C ASN A 387 36.17 3.26 27.76
N THR A 388 36.46 2.08 27.21
CA THR A 388 35.44 1.22 26.59
C THR A 388 34.47 0.66 27.62
N ARG A 389 34.91 0.61 28.89
CA ARG A 389 34.13 0.26 30.07
C ARG A 389 33.57 1.52 30.70
N SER A 390 32.33 1.85 30.35
CA SER A 390 31.64 3.02 30.87
C SER A 390 30.13 2.81 30.90
N PHE A 391 29.43 3.66 31.64
CA PHE A 391 28.00 3.87 31.47
C PHE A 391 27.65 5.32 31.76
N THR A 392 26.53 5.77 31.22
CA THR A 392 25.95 7.09 31.42
C THR A 392 24.51 6.91 31.83
N CYS A 393 24.10 7.57 32.90
CA CYS A 393 22.74 7.52 33.42
C CYS A 393 22.23 8.89 33.84
N GLU A 394 20.92 9.06 33.86
CA GLU A 394 20.24 10.29 34.27
C GLU A 394 19.66 10.12 35.68
N VAL A 395 19.87 11.09 36.56
CA VAL A 395 19.31 11.11 37.92
C VAL A 395 17.80 11.33 37.86
N SER A 396 17.01 10.34 38.27
CA SER A 396 15.54 10.42 38.31
C SER A 396 14.97 10.72 39.70
N ALA A 397 15.72 10.38 40.76
CA ALA A 397 15.40 10.78 42.13
C ALA A 397 16.65 10.84 43.00
N ILE A 398 16.64 11.70 44.01
CA ILE A 398 17.73 11.83 44.98
C ILE A 398 17.29 11.15 46.27
N SER A 399 18.08 10.18 46.73
CA SER A 399 17.83 9.44 47.97
C SER A 399 18.95 9.74 48.95
N THR A 400 18.71 10.62 49.93
CA THR A 400 19.72 10.92 50.94
C THR A 400 19.69 9.91 52.08
N ALA A 401 20.73 9.09 52.16
CA ALA A 401 21.18 8.32 53.33
C ALA A 401 22.55 7.74 52.95
N PRO A 402 23.60 7.68 53.81
CA PRO A 402 23.89 8.19 55.17
C PRO A 402 24.81 9.45 55.15
N ALA A 403 25.41 9.86 56.29
CA ALA A 403 26.27 11.05 56.41
C ALA A 403 27.62 11.01 55.65
N SER A 404 27.91 9.95 54.90
CA SER A 404 29.20 9.72 54.22
C SER A 404 29.09 9.43 52.73
N SER A 405 27.88 9.46 52.17
CA SER A 405 27.62 9.21 50.76
C SER A 405 26.28 9.79 50.33
N THR A 406 26.14 10.03 49.02
CA THR A 406 24.87 10.47 48.41
C THR A 406 24.41 9.39 47.43
N THR A 407 23.14 9.00 47.50
CA THR A 407 22.55 7.97 46.63
C THR A 407 21.56 8.59 45.65
N TYR A 408 21.59 8.13 44.40
CA TYR A 408 20.70 8.53 43.33
C TYR A 408 19.95 7.32 42.79
N THR A 409 18.66 7.48 42.53
CA THR A 409 17.92 6.62 41.61
C THR A 409 18.17 7.16 40.21
N VAL A 410 18.54 6.28 39.28
CA VAL A 410 18.96 6.68 37.93
C VAL A 410 18.22 5.89 36.86
N ILE A 411 18.19 6.44 35.64
CA ILE A 411 17.72 5.77 34.42
C ILE A 411 18.95 5.61 33.52
N ASN A 412 19.20 4.40 33.03
CA ASN A 412 20.31 4.16 32.13
C ASN A 412 20.08 4.88 30.79
N VAL A 413 21.07 5.68 30.35
CA VAL A 413 21.02 6.42 29.08
C VAL A 413 21.84 5.66 28.02
N GLN A 414 23.08 5.30 28.35
CA GLN A 414 24.00 4.65 27.43
C GLN A 414 25.02 3.80 28.17
N ASN A 415 25.37 2.64 27.61
CA ASN A 415 26.52 1.85 28.05
C ASN A 415 27.68 2.01 27.09
N GLY A 416 28.90 1.88 27.60
CA GLY A 416 30.10 1.66 26.81
C GLY A 416 30.06 0.30 26.10
N ALA A 417 31.16 -0.03 25.41
CA ALA A 417 31.28 -1.31 24.70
C ALA A 417 31.33 -2.50 25.67
N GLU A 418 31.79 -2.28 26.90
CA GLU A 418 31.89 -3.29 27.95
C GLU A 418 31.40 -2.73 29.30
N ASP A 419 31.03 -3.61 30.23
CA ASP A 419 30.60 -3.21 31.58
C ASP A 419 31.81 -2.77 32.44
N VAL A 420 31.64 -1.75 33.29
CA VAL A 420 32.62 -1.41 34.34
C VAL A 420 32.76 -2.57 35.34
N ARG A 421 33.98 -2.94 35.70
CA ARG A 421 34.33 -4.05 36.59
C ARG A 421 34.28 -3.63 38.04
N ASP A 422 34.04 -4.58 38.94
CA ASP A 422 34.10 -4.36 40.39
C ASP A 422 35.52 -4.02 40.86
N GLY A 423 35.64 -3.06 41.78
CA GLY A 423 36.88 -2.69 42.45
C GLY A 423 37.91 -1.95 41.59
N MET A 424 37.50 -1.38 40.45
CA MET A 424 38.38 -0.63 39.56
C MET A 424 38.27 0.88 39.81
N ALA A 425 39.38 1.59 39.70
CA ALA A 425 39.35 3.05 39.72
C ALA A 425 38.60 3.57 38.49
N CYS A 426 37.60 4.41 38.72
CA CYS A 426 36.77 5.01 37.71
C CYS A 426 36.87 6.54 37.81
N ALA A 427 37.07 7.18 36.67
CA ALA A 427 36.77 8.60 36.51
C ALA A 427 35.24 8.73 36.47
N CYS A 428 34.71 9.57 37.35
CA CYS A 428 33.29 9.88 37.36
C CYS A 428 33.11 11.37 37.13
N ASP A 429 32.20 11.66 36.22
CA ASP A 429 31.83 12.99 35.78
C ASP A 429 30.33 13.14 36.01
N ILE A 430 29.94 14.16 36.78
CA ILE A 430 28.53 14.46 37.03
C ILE A 430 28.26 15.85 36.48
N ASP A 431 27.56 15.89 35.35
CA ASP A 431 27.06 17.12 34.79
C ASP A 431 25.76 17.49 35.50
N ILE A 432 25.87 18.39 36.46
CA ILE A 432 24.70 18.97 37.12
C ILE A 432 24.17 20.08 36.24
N PRO A 433 22.95 19.96 35.68
CA PRO A 433 22.35 21.05 34.95
C PRO A 433 22.17 22.22 35.92
N ILE A 434 22.88 23.32 35.69
CA ILE A 434 22.60 24.55 36.41
C ILE A 434 21.28 25.02 35.84
N ALA A 435 20.24 24.99 36.67
CA ALA A 435 18.93 25.52 36.31
C ALA A 435 19.06 27.00 36.00
N VAL A 436 19.26 27.30 34.73
CA VAL A 436 19.07 28.64 34.18
C VAL A 436 17.60 28.77 33.86
N ALA A 437 17.11 29.98 34.04
CA ALA A 437 15.71 30.20 33.83
C ALA A 437 15.40 29.96 32.34
N SER A 438 14.51 29.01 32.09
CA SER A 438 13.94 28.72 30.79
C SER A 438 13.05 29.89 30.42
N ASP A 439 13.59 30.79 29.60
CA ASP A 439 12.82 31.90 29.05
C ASP A 439 11.83 31.38 28.01
N TYR A 440 10.61 31.89 28.04
CA TYR A 440 9.57 31.52 27.10
C TYR A 440 8.84 32.75 26.56
N THR A 441 8.39 32.64 25.33
CA THR A 441 7.66 33.70 24.63
C THR A 441 6.24 33.77 25.16
N LEU A 442 5.78 34.96 25.55
CA LEU A 442 4.44 35.22 26.09
C LEU A 442 3.74 36.37 25.33
N PHE A 443 2.51 36.12 24.89
CA PHE A 443 1.61 37.09 24.28
C PHE A 443 0.35 37.23 25.16
N ALA A 444 0.30 38.29 25.96
CA ALA A 444 -0.82 38.50 26.89
C ALA A 444 -2.17 38.65 26.15
N ASP A 445 -3.21 37.96 26.65
CA ASP A 445 -4.59 38.03 26.17
C ASP A 445 -4.77 37.76 24.66
N LEU A 446 -3.87 36.97 24.05
CA LEU A 446 -3.80 36.81 22.60
C LEU A 446 -5.11 36.25 22.00
N TRP A 447 -5.78 35.33 22.71
CA TRP A 447 -6.95 34.64 22.18
C TRP A 447 -8.27 35.37 22.41
N ASP A 448 -8.25 36.63 22.84
CA ASP A 448 -9.44 37.50 22.81
C ASP A 448 -9.92 37.74 21.37
N THR A 449 -9.01 37.67 20.42
CA THR A 449 -9.28 37.71 18.98
C THR A 449 -8.56 36.55 18.28
N PRO A 450 -9.06 35.31 18.40
CA PRO A 450 -8.37 34.14 17.88
C PRO A 450 -8.36 34.14 16.35
N ALA A 451 -7.41 33.42 15.77
CA ALA A 451 -7.33 33.25 14.33
C ALA A 451 -8.63 32.61 13.79
N GLY A 452 -9.17 33.16 12.70
CA GLY A 452 -10.51 32.80 12.20
C GLY A 452 -10.67 31.37 11.63
N PHE A 453 -9.67 30.49 11.81
CA PHE A 453 -9.70 29.09 11.39
C PHE A 453 -9.85 28.09 12.54
N ALA A 454 -9.61 28.48 13.79
CA ALA A 454 -9.73 27.60 14.95
C ALA A 454 -10.14 28.37 16.20
N THR A 455 -10.82 27.68 17.13
CA THR A 455 -10.87 28.12 18.52
C THR A 455 -9.60 27.64 19.19
N ILE A 456 -8.83 28.55 19.79
CA ILE A 456 -7.51 28.27 20.35
C ILE A 456 -7.58 28.45 21.85
N THR A 457 -7.04 27.48 22.59
CA THR A 457 -6.78 27.60 24.03
C THR A 457 -5.34 27.26 24.31
N SER A 458 -4.79 27.80 25.37
CA SER A 458 -3.41 27.61 25.77
C SER A 458 -3.30 27.08 27.20
N GLU A 459 -2.21 26.39 27.48
CA GLU A 459 -1.85 25.96 28.82
C GLU A 459 -0.34 26.13 29.03
N LEU A 460 0.05 26.53 30.23
CA LEU A 460 1.45 26.66 30.65
C LEU A 460 1.72 25.75 31.84
N TRP A 461 2.85 25.07 31.83
CA TRP A 461 3.24 24.12 32.86
C TRP A 461 4.68 24.38 33.30
N TYR A 462 4.93 24.32 34.61
CA TYR A 462 6.26 24.37 35.23
C TYR A 462 6.49 23.06 35.98
N ASP A 463 7.48 22.27 35.55
CA ASP A 463 7.79 20.94 36.12
C ASP A 463 6.53 20.06 36.32
N GLY A 464 5.68 19.99 35.30
CA GLY A 464 4.45 19.20 35.34
C GLY A 464 3.33 19.77 36.21
N VAL A 465 3.46 21.00 36.72
CA VAL A 465 2.40 21.74 37.41
C VAL A 465 1.79 22.77 36.47
N GLN A 466 0.52 22.62 36.14
CA GLN A 466 -0.23 23.59 35.33
C GLN A 466 -0.34 24.92 36.06
N GLN A 467 -0.07 26.01 35.35
CA GLN A 467 -0.21 27.37 35.83
C GLN A 467 -1.62 27.88 35.54
N ALA A 468 -2.09 28.82 36.36
CA ALA A 468 -3.36 29.48 36.11
C ALA A 468 -3.17 30.44 34.93
N ASP A 469 -3.70 30.07 33.77
CA ASP A 469 -3.71 30.89 32.56
C ASP A 469 -5.17 31.13 32.15
N VAL A 470 -5.45 32.34 31.65
CA VAL A 470 -6.80 32.79 31.32
C VAL A 470 -7.00 33.17 29.86
N ASN A 471 -5.95 33.42 29.06
CA ASN A 471 -6.08 33.57 27.60
C ASN A 471 -4.76 33.83 26.83
N ASP A 472 -3.59 33.51 27.39
CA ASP A 472 -2.31 33.97 26.81
C ASP A 472 -1.83 33.10 25.64
N GLY A 473 -1.11 33.68 24.69
CA GLY A 473 -0.40 32.94 23.64
C GLY A 473 1.06 32.68 24.00
N TYR A 474 1.64 31.59 23.51
CA TYR A 474 3.03 31.22 23.74
C TYR A 474 3.84 31.12 22.44
N GLY A 475 5.11 30.74 22.55
CA GLY A 475 6.07 30.58 21.43
C GLY A 475 5.76 29.43 20.46
N ILE A 476 4.48 29.23 20.13
CA ILE A 476 3.98 28.22 19.20
C ILE A 476 3.05 28.93 18.19
N ASN A 477 3.44 28.95 16.93
CA ASN A 477 2.60 29.43 15.84
C ASN A 477 2.25 28.29 14.89
N LEU A 478 0.98 28.17 14.54
CA LEU A 478 0.48 27.22 13.53
C LEU A 478 0.05 28.01 12.30
N ALA A 479 0.67 27.71 11.16
CA ALA A 479 0.23 28.22 9.86
C ALA A 479 -0.79 27.25 9.25
N PHE A 480 -1.96 27.78 8.90
CA PHE A 480 -3.08 27.01 8.35
C PHE A 480 -3.47 27.54 6.97
N GLN A 481 -3.63 26.63 6.00
CA GLN A 481 -4.21 26.95 4.71
C GLN A 481 -5.64 26.41 4.68
N GLU A 482 -6.62 27.30 4.63
CA GLU A 482 -8.02 26.91 4.39
C GLU A 482 -8.10 26.23 3.02
N ALA A 483 -8.86 25.13 2.94
CA ALA A 483 -9.07 24.42 1.70
C ALA A 483 -10.46 23.79 1.64
N SER A 484 -11.07 23.75 0.46
CA SER A 484 -12.29 22.95 0.28
C SER A 484 -11.93 21.48 0.37
N VAL A 485 -12.51 20.77 1.32
CA VAL A 485 -12.44 19.31 1.43
C VAL A 485 -13.78 18.77 0.95
N SER A 486 -13.77 18.03 -0.16
CA SER A 486 -14.97 17.36 -0.67
C SER A 486 -15.08 15.98 -0.01
N PRO A 487 -16.27 15.59 0.49
CA PRO A 487 -16.49 14.26 1.02
C PRO A 487 -16.45 13.16 -0.06
N ASP A 488 -16.53 13.53 -1.34
CA ASP A 488 -16.61 12.60 -2.47
C ASP A 488 -15.22 12.13 -2.96
N TRP A 489 -14.15 12.70 -2.42
CA TRP A 489 -12.77 12.44 -2.82
C TRP A 489 -11.92 12.01 -1.63
N ASP A 490 -11.26 10.86 -1.76
CA ASP A 490 -10.26 10.38 -0.81
C ASP A 490 -8.85 10.70 -1.32
N LEU A 491 -7.98 11.22 -0.44
CA LEU A 491 -6.58 11.47 -0.77
C LEU A 491 -5.81 10.15 -0.85
N MET A 492 -5.16 9.91 -1.99
CA MET A 492 -4.31 8.73 -2.20
C MET A 492 -2.82 9.05 -2.01
N ALA A 493 -2.37 10.19 -2.54
CA ALA A 493 -0.97 10.60 -2.44
C ALA A 493 -0.82 12.12 -2.60
N LEU A 494 0.19 12.69 -1.94
CA LEU A 494 0.65 14.06 -2.15
C LEU A 494 2.04 13.99 -2.80
N SER A 495 2.12 14.33 -4.08
CA SER A 495 3.40 14.57 -4.75
C SER A 495 3.80 16.02 -4.52
N SER A 496 4.77 16.27 -3.64
CA SER A 496 5.25 17.64 -3.41
C SER A 496 5.80 18.22 -4.72
N GLU A 497 5.08 19.20 -5.29
CA GLU A 497 5.53 19.93 -6.47
C GLU A 497 6.64 20.90 -6.06
N GLY A 498 7.88 20.40 -6.04
CA GLY A 498 9.07 21.23 -6.14
C GLY A 498 9.36 22.14 -4.94
N VAL A 499 10.05 21.58 -3.94
CA VAL A 499 11.26 22.21 -3.42
C VAL A 499 12.31 21.09 -3.33
N GLY A 500 13.31 21.15 -4.21
CA GLY A 500 14.53 20.33 -4.11
C GLY A 500 15.39 20.80 -2.94
N GLY A 501 14.85 20.75 -1.74
CA GLY A 501 15.54 20.94 -0.47
C GLY A 501 15.32 19.67 0.33
N GLY A 502 16.41 18.98 0.64
CA GLY A 502 16.40 17.77 1.46
C GLY A 502 15.84 18.05 2.84
N GLY A 503 14.53 17.96 2.99
CA GLY A 503 13.80 17.99 4.23
C GLY A 503 13.11 16.65 4.40
N SER A 504 13.61 15.88 5.37
CA SER A 504 13.12 14.58 5.81
C SER A 504 11.59 14.57 5.97
N SER A 505 10.87 13.94 5.04
CA SER A 505 9.48 13.53 5.28
C SER A 505 9.44 12.02 5.56
N PHE A 506 9.25 11.72 6.83
CA PHE A 506 8.65 10.55 7.45
C PHE A 506 8.35 9.32 6.57
N GLY A 507 8.96 8.20 6.96
CA GLY A 507 8.19 6.99 7.30
C GLY A 507 7.71 6.08 6.16
N ASP A 508 8.10 6.30 4.90
CA ASP A 508 7.81 5.34 3.84
C ASP A 508 8.89 4.23 3.79
N VAL A 509 8.48 3.02 4.15
CA VAL A 509 9.28 1.80 4.04
C VAL A 509 9.51 1.51 2.56
N LEU A 510 10.64 1.97 2.02
CA LEU A 510 11.15 1.43 0.75
C LEU A 510 11.80 0.06 1.00
N VAL A 511 11.06 -0.99 0.62
CA VAL A 511 11.66 -2.28 0.26
C VAL A 511 12.51 -2.05 -0.99
N GLY A 512 13.84 -1.96 -0.82
CA GLY A 512 14.75 -1.84 -1.97
C GLY A 512 16.10 -1.15 -1.76
N VAL A 513 16.49 -0.89 -0.50
CA VAL A 513 17.76 -0.32 -0.03
C VAL A 513 17.81 1.22 -0.02
N THR A 514 17.45 1.79 1.13
CA THR A 514 17.80 3.14 1.56
C THR A 514 18.85 3.01 2.66
N ILE A 515 20.01 3.67 2.51
CA ILE A 515 20.99 3.78 3.60
C ILE A 515 20.68 5.09 4.34
N GLN A 516 20.02 4.99 5.50
CA GLN A 516 19.81 6.08 6.45
C GLN A 516 20.66 5.82 7.70
N ASN A 517 21.17 6.87 8.34
CA ASN A 517 22.07 6.82 9.51
C ASN A 517 23.41 6.10 9.28
N TYR A 518 23.99 6.21 8.09
CA TYR A 518 25.41 5.86 7.90
C TYR A 518 26.27 6.95 8.54
N GLY A 519 26.59 6.76 9.82
CA GLY A 519 27.68 7.48 10.47
C GLY A 519 29.00 6.86 10.04
N GLU A 520 29.94 7.68 9.60
CA GLU A 520 31.34 7.27 9.55
C GLU A 520 31.91 7.33 10.96
N VAL A 521 32.34 6.18 11.49
CA VAL A 521 32.99 6.09 12.80
C VAL A 521 34.49 5.83 12.58
N LEU A 522 35.31 6.64 13.23
CA LEU A 522 36.77 6.52 13.19
C LEU A 522 37.25 5.38 14.10
N ASN A 523 37.91 4.40 13.51
CA ASN A 523 38.69 3.36 14.18
C ASN A 523 40.18 3.70 14.05
N ALA A 524 40.75 4.31 15.09
CA ALA A 524 42.17 4.69 15.10
C ALA A 524 43.04 3.55 15.66
N ILE A 525 43.87 2.95 14.80
CA ILE A 525 44.81 1.90 15.17
C ILE A 525 46.20 2.51 15.35
N ALA A 526 46.73 2.41 16.56
CA ALA A 526 48.06 2.90 16.90
C ALA A 526 49.17 2.19 16.08
N GLY A 527 50.34 2.83 16.00
CA GLY A 527 51.50 2.32 15.28
C GLY A 527 51.83 0.86 15.64
N THR A 528 51.74 -0.03 14.65
CA THR A 528 51.85 -1.48 14.88
C THR A 528 52.66 -2.19 13.79
N SER A 529 53.05 -3.44 14.08
CA SER A 529 53.73 -4.37 13.18
C SER A 529 53.31 -5.81 13.50
N GLY A 530 53.54 -6.77 12.59
CA GLY A 530 53.03 -8.13 12.75
C GLY A 530 51.61 -8.30 12.21
N ALA A 531 50.76 -9.10 12.85
CA ALA A 531 49.39 -9.31 12.38
C ALA A 531 48.43 -8.29 12.98
N GLN A 532 47.64 -7.62 12.15
CA GLN A 532 46.61 -6.66 12.57
C GLN A 532 45.29 -6.98 11.87
N ASP A 533 44.22 -7.10 12.65
CA ASP A 533 42.87 -7.26 12.13
C ASP A 533 42.17 -5.89 12.08
N ILE A 534 41.51 -5.60 10.96
CA ILE A 534 40.64 -4.44 10.81
C ILE A 534 39.21 -4.92 11.04
N ASP A 535 38.72 -4.73 12.27
CA ASP A 535 37.36 -5.07 12.65
C ASP A 535 36.43 -3.87 12.41
N LEU A 536 35.51 -4.04 11.47
CA LEU A 536 34.59 -2.98 11.04
C LEU A 536 33.46 -2.71 12.05
N SER A 537 33.36 -3.49 13.13
CA SER A 537 32.45 -3.17 14.24
C SER A 537 32.87 -1.92 15.02
N PHE A 538 34.16 -1.54 14.97
CA PHE A 538 34.67 -0.33 15.63
C PHE A 538 34.64 0.92 14.75
N GLY A 539 34.37 0.77 13.45
CA GLY A 539 34.30 1.88 12.52
C GLY A 539 34.70 1.52 11.09
N ASN A 540 34.19 2.32 10.17
CA ASN A 540 34.36 2.21 8.72
C ASN A 540 35.33 3.26 8.15
N VAL A 541 35.85 4.15 8.98
CA VAL A 541 37.00 5.01 8.66
C VAL A 541 38.14 4.59 9.56
N VAL A 542 39.23 4.08 9.00
CA VAL A 542 40.33 3.48 9.75
C VAL A 542 41.60 4.29 9.52
N THR A 543 42.35 4.59 10.58
CA THR A 543 43.72 5.15 10.47
C THR A 543 44.72 4.16 11.03
N LEU A 544 45.81 3.89 10.30
CA LEU A 544 46.81 2.91 10.67
C LEU A 544 48.23 3.42 10.38
N THR A 545 49.10 3.44 11.38
CA THR A 545 50.53 3.70 11.17
C THR A 545 51.31 2.39 11.14
N VAL A 546 52.11 2.17 10.10
CA VAL A 546 52.89 0.94 9.91
C VAL A 546 54.33 1.17 10.38
N THR A 547 54.75 0.46 11.43
CA THR A 547 56.11 0.61 12.00
C THR A 547 57.08 -0.51 11.59
N GLY A 548 56.62 -1.48 10.78
CA GLY A 548 57.40 -2.62 10.33
C GLY A 548 56.58 -3.54 9.42
N ALA A 549 57.11 -4.73 9.10
CA ALA A 549 56.38 -5.72 8.32
C ALA A 549 55.06 -6.10 9.00
N MET A 550 53.96 -6.09 8.24
CA MET A 550 52.61 -6.26 8.74
C MET A 550 51.81 -7.20 7.83
N THR A 551 50.88 -7.96 8.41
CA THR A 551 49.84 -8.70 7.70
C THR A 551 48.49 -8.18 8.14
N LEU A 552 47.66 -7.74 7.20
CA LEU A 552 46.30 -7.29 7.47
C LEU A 552 45.29 -8.41 7.25
N THR A 553 44.31 -8.49 8.14
CA THR A 553 43.06 -9.23 7.94
C THR A 553 41.89 -8.29 8.10
N PHE A 554 40.76 -8.59 7.45
CA PHE A 554 39.54 -7.79 7.55
C PHE A 554 38.42 -8.66 8.12
N THR A 555 37.92 -8.30 9.30
CA THR A 555 36.75 -8.93 9.89
C THR A 555 35.53 -8.07 9.61
N THR A 556 34.62 -8.60 8.80
CA THR A 556 33.34 -7.92 8.49
C THR A 556 32.21 -8.53 9.29
N ILE A 557 31.31 -7.68 9.76
CA ILE A 557 30.02 -8.10 10.28
C ILE A 557 29.03 -8.50 9.16
N HIS A 558 29.15 -7.92 7.95
CA HIS A 558 28.17 -8.14 6.85
C HIS A 558 28.80 -8.17 5.44
N ASP A 559 28.12 -8.85 4.50
CA ASP A 559 28.40 -8.76 3.06
C ASP A 559 27.89 -7.42 2.49
N ASN A 560 28.50 -6.94 1.39
CA ASN A 560 28.20 -5.63 0.78
C ASN A 560 28.59 -4.41 1.64
N THR A 561 29.64 -4.55 2.46
CA THR A 561 30.20 -3.47 3.28
C THR A 561 31.32 -2.74 2.54
N SER A 562 31.47 -1.43 2.79
CA SER A 562 32.64 -0.65 2.37
C SER A 562 33.25 0.13 3.55
N PHE A 563 34.56 0.35 3.50
CA PHE A 563 35.29 1.14 4.48
C PHE A 563 36.49 1.84 3.83
N THR A 564 36.97 2.90 4.48
CA THR A 564 38.13 3.68 4.06
C THR A 564 39.26 3.50 5.07
N LEU A 565 40.48 3.31 4.58
CA LEU A 565 41.71 3.14 5.35
C LEU A 565 42.71 4.23 4.94
N LEU A 566 43.10 5.06 5.90
CA LEU A 566 44.26 5.94 5.78
C LEU A 566 45.47 5.22 6.41
N VAL A 567 46.48 4.91 5.62
CA VAL A 567 47.68 4.21 6.08
C VAL A 567 48.90 5.12 5.99
N THR A 568 49.60 5.26 7.11
CA THR A 568 50.83 6.07 7.21
C THR A 568 52.05 5.17 7.21
N ASP A 569 53.07 5.54 6.43
CA ASP A 569 54.37 4.86 6.32
C ASP A 569 54.27 3.39 5.85
N ALA A 570 53.32 3.10 4.97
CA ALA A 570 53.00 1.75 4.51
C ALA A 570 54.21 0.99 3.93
N GLY A 571 55.00 1.65 3.06
CA GLY A 571 56.12 1.04 2.33
C GLY A 571 55.74 -0.29 1.65
N ALA A 572 56.74 -1.10 1.29
CA ALA A 572 56.49 -2.43 0.73
C ALA A 572 56.24 -3.50 1.82
N ASN A 573 55.74 -3.10 2.99
CA ASN A 573 55.78 -3.90 4.22
C ASN A 573 54.41 -4.48 4.62
N ILE A 574 53.35 -4.23 3.86
CA ILE A 574 52.01 -4.73 4.16
C ILE A 574 51.72 -5.98 3.31
N THR A 575 51.33 -7.07 3.97
CA THR A 575 50.74 -8.24 3.34
C THR A 575 49.23 -8.12 3.46
N TRP A 576 48.55 -7.87 2.35
CA TRP A 576 47.09 -7.74 2.30
C TRP A 576 46.39 -9.11 2.32
N PRO A 577 45.13 -9.19 2.76
CA PRO A 577 44.30 -10.34 2.45
C PRO A 577 44.04 -10.40 0.93
N THR A 578 43.27 -11.38 0.45
CA THR A 578 42.98 -11.50 -0.99
C THR A 578 42.14 -10.32 -1.48
N ILE A 579 42.80 -9.29 -2.05
CA ILE A 579 42.17 -8.11 -2.65
C ILE A 579 42.23 -8.19 -4.18
N LYS A 580 41.13 -7.84 -4.84
CA LYS A 580 41.13 -7.50 -6.26
C LYS A 580 41.38 -6.00 -6.42
N TRP A 581 42.62 -5.65 -6.69
CA TRP A 581 43.02 -4.27 -6.94
C TRP A 581 42.53 -3.76 -8.29
N GLU A 582 42.27 -2.45 -8.37
CA GLU A 582 42.08 -1.77 -9.65
C GLU A 582 43.28 -2.02 -10.58
N GLY A 583 43.01 -2.38 -11.85
CA GLY A 583 44.06 -2.75 -12.80
C GLY A 583 44.71 -4.14 -12.56
N GLY A 584 44.28 -4.88 -11.54
CA GLY A 584 44.71 -6.26 -11.27
C GLY A 584 46.11 -6.39 -10.64
N VAL A 585 46.73 -5.29 -10.24
CA VAL A 585 48.06 -5.25 -9.61
C VAL A 585 47.97 -4.42 -8.33
N GLU A 586 48.62 -4.88 -7.26
CA GLU A 586 48.71 -4.11 -6.02
C GLU A 586 49.40 -2.76 -6.26
N PRO A 587 48.86 -1.64 -5.72
CA PRO A 587 49.51 -0.35 -5.76
C PRO A 587 50.90 -0.37 -5.12
N THR A 588 51.81 0.47 -5.62
CA THR A 588 53.10 0.69 -4.95
C THR A 588 52.92 1.77 -3.88
N TRP A 589 53.01 1.36 -2.62
CA TRP A 589 52.82 2.24 -1.47
C TRP A 589 53.97 3.21 -1.26
N SER A 590 53.66 4.36 -0.67
CA SER A 590 54.65 5.36 -0.30
C SER A 590 55.56 4.83 0.82
N SER A 591 56.87 5.07 0.73
CA SER A 591 57.82 4.67 1.79
C SER A 591 57.81 5.61 3.00
N ALA A 592 57.10 6.73 2.90
CA ALA A 592 56.87 7.72 3.94
C ALA A 592 55.62 8.53 3.56
N GLY A 593 54.83 8.95 4.55
CA GLY A 593 53.61 9.74 4.34
C GLY A 593 52.33 8.90 4.35
N ASP A 594 51.22 9.51 3.91
CA ASP A 594 49.89 8.91 3.98
C ASP A 594 49.39 8.42 2.62
N ASP A 595 48.90 7.18 2.57
CA ASP A 595 48.17 6.59 1.45
C ASP A 595 46.71 6.34 1.85
N LEU A 596 45.75 6.65 0.97
CA LEU A 596 44.32 6.44 1.21
C LEU A 596 43.82 5.27 0.38
N VAL A 597 43.12 4.33 1.00
CA VAL A 597 42.59 3.13 0.35
C VAL A 597 41.13 2.94 0.70
N THR A 598 40.30 2.64 -0.30
CA THR A 598 38.90 2.28 -0.07
C THR A 598 38.68 0.83 -0.48
N PHE A 599 38.00 0.09 0.39
CA PHE A 599 37.66 -1.31 0.17
C PHE A 599 36.15 -1.50 0.13
N THR A 600 35.69 -2.32 -0.82
CA THR A 600 34.30 -2.77 -0.93
C THR A 600 34.24 -4.29 -1.02
N LYS A 601 33.45 -4.93 -0.17
CA LYS A 601 33.22 -6.37 -0.18
C LYS A 601 32.00 -6.70 -1.03
N ILE A 602 32.13 -7.54 -2.04
CA ILE A 602 31.01 -8.08 -2.83
C ILE A 602 31.05 -9.60 -2.73
N GLY A 603 30.11 -10.18 -1.98
CA GLY A 603 30.17 -11.60 -1.59
C GLY A 603 31.46 -11.89 -0.80
N SER A 604 32.24 -12.89 -1.22
CA SER A 604 33.51 -13.27 -0.56
C SER A 604 34.74 -12.51 -1.06
N VAL A 605 34.57 -11.53 -1.95
CA VAL A 605 35.67 -10.85 -2.63
C VAL A 605 35.78 -9.41 -2.16
N TRP A 606 36.99 -9.02 -1.75
CA TRP A 606 37.33 -7.63 -1.53
C TRP A 606 37.84 -6.97 -2.80
N ILE A 607 37.36 -5.76 -3.09
CA ILE A 607 37.81 -4.91 -4.17
C ILE A 607 38.44 -3.66 -3.54
N GLY A 608 39.63 -3.28 -3.97
CA GLY A 608 40.38 -2.15 -3.41
C GLY A 608 40.75 -1.12 -4.48
N GLY A 609 40.60 0.15 -4.14
CA GLY A 609 41.12 1.30 -4.90
C GLY A 609 41.98 2.19 -3.98
N ALA A 610 43.09 2.72 -4.49
CA ALA A 610 44.05 3.48 -3.69
C ALA A 610 44.42 4.82 -4.33
N LEU A 611 44.59 5.83 -3.50
CA LEU A 611 45.21 7.11 -3.81
C LEU A 611 46.52 7.21 -3.03
N ILE A 612 47.64 7.26 -3.75
CA ILE A 612 48.99 7.19 -3.18
C ILE A 612 49.54 8.60 -2.93
N GLY A 613 50.12 8.84 -1.75
CA GLY A 613 50.78 10.10 -1.36
C GLY A 613 49.81 11.28 -1.21
N VAL A 614 48.79 11.12 -0.38
CA VAL A 614 47.69 12.10 -0.23
C VAL A 614 48.09 13.29 0.66
N ALA A 615 49.18 13.15 1.44
CA ALA A 615 49.73 14.18 2.32
C ALA A 615 51.25 14.33 2.19
#